data_AF-A0A2H6JV74-F1
#
_entry.id   AF-A0A2H6JV74-F1
#
_cell.length_a   1.000
_cell.length_b   1.000
_cell.length_c   1.000
_cell.angle_alpha   90.00
_cell.angle_beta   90.00
_cell.angle_gamma   90.00
#
_symmetry.space_group_name_H-M   'P 1'
#
loop_
_entity.id
_entity.type
_entity.pdbx_description
1 polymer ?
#
loop_
_entity_poly.entity_id
_entity_poly.type
_entity_poly.pdbx_seq_one_letter_code
_entity_poly.pdbx_strand_id
1 'polypeptide(L)'
;MILNFTEIPTGERQLALKYDKEKISKLASEVFNALNSLEELSNLQKDDFLGNKHIVASAKYFLIVAIEASIDICNHIISMNRFRIPEDYADTFRIMGEVKIIDRQFV
;
A
#
# COMPACT_ATOMS: atom_id res chain seq x y z
N MET A 1 0.84 -25.88 0.34
CA MET A 1 2.23 -25.74 -0.15
C MET A 1 2.87 -24.62 0.67
N ILE A 2 3.65 -25.00 1.67
CA ILE A 2 4.31 -24.08 2.60
C ILE A 2 5.68 -23.78 1.97
N LEU A 3 5.95 -22.51 1.65
CA LEU A 3 7.31 -22.10 1.32
C LEU A 3 8.04 -21.85 2.65
N ASN A 4 8.96 -22.75 2.97
CA ASN A 4 9.89 -22.63 4.08
C ASN A 4 10.95 -21.59 3.73
N PHE A 5 10.97 -20.47 4.46
CA PHE A 5 12.16 -19.62 4.57
C PHE A 5 12.91 -20.02 5.84
N THR A 6 13.99 -20.77 5.65
CA THR A 6 14.93 -21.15 6.71
C THR A 6 15.71 -19.94 7.21
N GLU A 7 15.60 -19.73 8.52
CA GLU A 7 16.63 -19.24 9.45
C GLU A 7 17.06 -17.76 9.38
N ILE A 8 16.32 -16.91 10.11
CA ILE A 8 16.85 -15.70 10.75
C ILE A 8 16.78 -15.92 12.27
N PRO A 9 17.92 -15.94 12.99
CA PRO A 9 17.93 -16.18 14.42
C PRO A 9 17.63 -14.87 15.16
N THR A 10 16.36 -14.64 15.49
CA THR A 10 15.97 -13.64 16.49
C THR A 10 14.89 -14.23 17.38
N GLY A 11 15.23 -14.41 18.66
CA GLY A 11 14.35 -14.90 19.73
C GLY A 11 13.23 -13.93 20.12
N GLU A 12 12.74 -13.12 19.18
CA GLU A 12 11.51 -12.36 19.34
C GLU A 12 10.38 -13.15 18.68
N ARG A 13 9.38 -13.53 19.47
CA ARG A 13 8.14 -14.14 18.98
C ARG A 13 7.55 -13.20 17.92
N GLN A 14 7.74 -13.52 16.64
CA GLN A 14 7.12 -12.78 15.54
C GLN A 14 5.61 -12.92 15.74
N LEU A 15 4.97 -11.85 16.22
CA LEU A 15 3.53 -11.82 16.41
C LEU A 15 2.90 -12.13 15.05
N ALA A 16 2.16 -13.23 14.97
CA ALA A 16 1.48 -13.61 13.73
C ALA A 16 0.56 -12.47 13.32
N LEU A 17 0.88 -11.81 12.20
CA LEU A 17 0.16 -10.65 11.70
C LEU A 17 -1.29 -11.03 11.41
N LYS A 18 -2.23 -10.38 12.10
CA LYS A 18 -3.66 -10.60 11.88
C LYS A 18 -4.17 -9.69 10.78
N TYR A 19 -4.84 -10.25 9.79
CA TYR A 19 -5.52 -9.51 8.74
C TYR A 19 -6.63 -10.37 8.13
N ASP A 20 -7.47 -9.74 7.31
CA ASP A 20 -8.51 -10.41 6.55
C ASP A 20 -7.96 -10.56 5.14
N LYS A 21 -7.78 -11.81 4.71
CA LYS A 21 -7.13 -12.11 3.43
C LYS A 21 -7.97 -11.61 2.25
N GLU A 22 -9.28 -11.74 2.31
CA GLU A 22 -10.16 -11.32 1.22
C GLU A 22 -10.13 -9.81 1.06
N LYS A 23 -10.26 -9.09 2.18
CA LYS A 23 -10.18 -7.63 2.20
C LYS A 23 -8.84 -7.12 1.69
N ILE A 24 -7.73 -7.66 2.18
CA ILE A 24 -6.39 -7.28 1.71
C ILE A 24 -6.21 -7.59 0.23
N SER A 25 -6.68 -8.75 -0.25
CA SER A 25 -6.56 -9.11 -1.67
C SER A 25 -7.34 -8.16 -2.58
N LYS A 26 -8.53 -7.74 -2.14
CA LYS A 26 -9.34 -6.75 -2.85
C LYS A 26 -8.62 -5.40 -2.92
N LEU A 27 -8.18 -4.86 -1.78
CA LEU A 27 -7.47 -3.58 -1.72
C LEU A 27 -6.16 -3.61 -2.51
N ALA A 28 -5.40 -4.70 -2.43
CA ALA A 28 -4.19 -4.87 -3.23
C ALA A 28 -4.50 -4.85 -4.74
N SER A 29 -5.61 -5.47 -5.16
CA SER A 29 -6.05 -5.43 -6.56
C SER A 29 -6.40 -4.01 -7.01
N GLU A 30 -7.03 -3.21 -6.13
CA GLU A 30 -7.33 -1.79 -6.41
C GLU A 30 -6.04 -0.98 -6.58
N VAL A 31 -5.03 -1.18 -5.71
CA VAL A 31 -3.70 -0.56 -5.86
C VAL A 31 -3.06 -0.95 -7.18
N PHE A 32 -2.97 -2.26 -7.49
CA PHE A 32 -2.30 -2.73 -8.70
C PHE A 32 -3.00 -2.24 -9.98
N ASN A 33 -4.33 -2.25 -10.03
CA ASN A 33 -5.06 -1.75 -11.18
C ASN A 33 -4.83 -0.24 -11.39
N ALA A 34 -4.84 0.55 -10.31
CA ALA A 34 -4.56 1.98 -10.38
C ALA A 34 -3.12 2.26 -10.84
N LEU A 35 -2.14 1.51 -10.32
CA LEU A 35 -0.74 1.62 -10.74
C LEU A 35 -0.55 1.23 -12.21
N ASN A 36 -1.20 0.17 -12.69
CA ASN A 36 -1.15 -0.22 -14.10
C ASN A 36 -1.71 0.89 -15.00
N SER A 37 -2.85 1.49 -14.63
CA SER A 37 -3.39 2.63 -15.38
C SER A 37 -2.46 3.85 -15.35
N LEU A 38 -1.80 4.12 -14.22
CA LEU A 38 -0.80 5.19 -14.14
C LEU A 38 0.42 4.91 -15.02
N GLU A 39 0.89 3.66 -15.08
CA GLU A 39 1.99 3.23 -15.94
C GLU A 39 1.62 3.42 -17.43
N GLU A 40 0.42 3.01 -17.84
CA GLU A 40 -0.11 3.26 -19.19
C GLU A 40 -0.10 4.76 -19.53
N LEU A 41 -0.59 5.60 -18.62
CA LEU A 41 -0.60 7.06 -18.81
C LEU A 41 0.81 7.66 -18.82
N SER A 42 1.76 7.08 -18.10
CA SER A 42 3.15 7.53 -18.06
C SER A 42 3.91 7.31 -19.36
N ASN A 43 3.42 6.38 -20.21
CA ASN A 43 4.00 6.07 -21.51
C ASN A 43 3.56 7.06 -22.63
N LEU A 44 2.65 7.98 -22.34
CA LEU A 44 2.24 9.02 -23.29
C LEU A 44 3.35 10.05 -23.49
N GLN A 45 3.41 10.67 -24.67
CA GLN A 45 4.24 11.84 -24.87
C GLN A 45 3.76 12.97 -23.96
N LYS A 46 4.70 13.78 -23.47
CA LYS A 46 4.42 14.86 -22.51
C LYS A 46 3.34 15.82 -23.02
N ASP A 47 3.41 16.19 -24.30
CA ASP A 47 2.45 17.13 -24.90
C ASP A 47 1.06 16.51 -25.06
N ASP A 48 0.96 15.19 -25.31
CA ASP A 48 -0.31 14.47 -25.37
C ASP A 48 -0.95 14.37 -23.98
N PHE A 49 -0.14 14.12 -22.94
CA PHE A 49 -0.60 14.06 -21.56
C PHE A 49 -1.09 15.44 -21.08
N LEU A 50 -0.29 16.50 -21.27
CA LEU A 50 -0.60 17.85 -20.81
C LEU A 50 -1.69 18.52 -21.66
N GLY A 51 -1.78 18.17 -22.95
CA GLY A 51 -2.75 18.72 -23.89
C GLY A 51 -4.18 18.24 -23.66
N ASN A 52 -4.39 17.18 -22.87
CA ASN A 52 -5.71 16.61 -22.61
C ASN A 52 -6.05 16.63 -21.12
N LYS A 53 -6.92 17.56 -20.72
CA LYS A 53 -7.38 17.69 -19.32
C LYS A 53 -8.03 16.42 -18.75
N HIS A 54 -8.62 15.57 -19.59
CA HIS A 54 -9.25 14.33 -19.13
C HIS A 54 -8.20 13.25 -18.80
N ILE A 55 -7.09 13.21 -19.53
CA ILE A 55 -5.94 12.36 -19.23
C ILE A 55 -5.26 12.80 -17.92
N VAL A 56 -5.07 14.11 -17.73
CA VAL A 56 -4.54 14.63 -16.47
C VAL A 56 -5.49 14.31 -15.30
N ALA A 57 -6.80 14.44 -15.50
CA ALA A 57 -7.79 14.14 -14.48
C ALA A 57 -7.82 12.64 -14.13
N SER A 58 -7.72 11.74 -15.12
CA SER A 58 -7.66 10.30 -14.87
C SER A 58 -6.40 9.91 -14.12
N ALA A 59 -5.24 10.47 -14.47
CA ALA A 59 -3.99 10.25 -13.73
C ALA A 59 -4.12 10.65 -12.25
N LYS A 60 -4.68 11.84 -11.97
CA LYS A 60 -4.94 12.29 -10.58
C LYS A 60 -5.87 11.33 -9.84
N TYR A 61 -6.92 10.86 -10.51
CA TYR A 61 -7.86 9.92 -9.92
C TYR A 61 -7.20 8.58 -9.57
N PHE A 62 -6.47 7.96 -10.50
CA PHE A 62 -5.79 6.70 -10.23
C PHE A 62 -4.74 6.84 -9.12
N LEU A 63 -4.05 7.99 -9.03
CA LEU A 63 -3.14 8.25 -7.91
C LEU A 63 -3.88 8.30 -6.57
N ILE A 64 -5.05 8.95 -6.50
CA ILE A 64 -5.89 8.97 -5.29
C ILE A 64 -6.30 7.55 -4.91
N VAL A 65 -6.79 6.75 -5.86
CA VAL A 65 -7.21 5.35 -5.61
C VAL A 65 -6.06 4.52 -5.04
N ALA A 66 -4.85 4.62 -5.61
CA ALA A 66 -3.69 3.88 -5.11
C ALA A 66 -3.30 4.31 -3.68
N ILE A 67 -3.37 5.60 -3.37
CA ILE A 67 -3.08 6.15 -2.04
C ILE A 67 -4.12 5.66 -1.02
N GLU A 68 -5.42 5.80 -1.32
CA GLU A 68 -6.51 5.42 -0.43
C GLU A 68 -6.50 3.91 -0.13
N ALA A 69 -6.38 3.07 -1.15
CA ALA A 69 -6.33 1.61 -0.96
C ALA A 69 -5.10 1.18 -0.14
N SER A 70 -3.96 1.85 -0.28
CA SER A 70 -2.76 1.61 0.52
C SER A 70 -2.95 2.02 1.99
N ILE A 71 -3.59 3.16 2.25
CA ILE A 71 -3.95 3.61 3.59
C ILE A 71 -4.94 2.64 4.24
N ASP A 72 -5.93 2.16 3.49
CA ASP A 72 -6.93 1.20 3.97
C ASP A 72 -6.32 -0.15 4.34
N ILE A 73 -5.30 -0.61 3.60
CA ILE A 73 -4.50 -1.79 3.96
C ILE A 73 -3.81 -1.55 5.31
N CYS A 74 -3.12 -0.41 5.47
CA CYS A 74 -2.42 -0.09 6.71
C CYS A 74 -3.39 -0.01 7.89
N ASN A 75 -4.51 0.70 7.73
CA ASN A 75 -5.55 0.82 8.76
C ASN A 75 -6.16 -0.53 9.14
N HIS A 76 -6.40 -1.41 8.17
CA HIS A 76 -6.90 -2.75 8.45
C HIS A 76 -5.92 -3.55 9.32
N ILE A 77 -4.64 -3.51 8.97
CA ILE A 77 -3.58 -4.18 9.73
C ILE A 77 -3.46 -3.58 11.13
N ILE A 78 -3.42 -2.26 11.27
CA ILE A 78 -3.35 -1.55 12.56
C ILE A 78 -4.48 -2.00 13.48
N SER A 79 -5.71 -1.97 12.98
CA SER A 79 -6.91 -2.32 13.73
C SER A 79 -6.91 -3.79 14.18
N MET A 80 -6.58 -4.72 13.28
CA MET A 80 -6.58 -6.15 13.57
C MET A 80 -5.50 -6.59 14.57
N ASN A 81 -4.43 -5.80 14.70
CA ASN A 81 -3.30 -6.11 15.58
C ASN A 81 -3.22 -5.21 16.82
N ARG A 82 -4.14 -4.26 16.99
CA ARG A 82 -4.18 -3.31 18.12
C ARG A 82 -2.89 -2.52 18.26
N PHE A 83 -2.32 -2.08 17.13
CA PHE A 83 -1.22 -1.12 17.17
C PHE A 83 -1.73 0.25 17.65
N ARG A 84 -0.81 1.19 17.86
CA ARG A 84 -1.19 2.56 18.25
C ARG A 84 -2.10 3.18 17.18
N ILE A 85 -2.95 4.11 17.61
CA ILE A 85 -3.87 4.83 16.73
C ILE A 85 -3.03 5.80 15.85
N PRO A 86 -3.25 5.84 14.53
CA PRO A 86 -2.59 6.81 13.66
C PRO A 86 -3.12 8.22 13.92
N GLU A 87 -2.23 9.21 13.92
CA GLU A 87 -2.57 10.64 14.05
C GLU A 87 -3.08 11.24 12.73
N ASP A 88 -2.55 10.76 11.61
CA ASP A 88 -2.91 11.17 10.26
C ASP A 88 -2.69 10.00 9.26
N TYR A 89 -2.94 10.25 7.97
CA TYR A 89 -2.77 9.22 6.94
C TYR A 89 -1.31 8.80 6.73
N ALA A 90 -0.36 9.73 6.81
CA ALA A 90 1.06 9.38 6.68
C ALA A 90 1.53 8.52 7.86
N ASP A 91 0.95 8.75 9.03
CA ASP A 91 1.25 8.02 10.25
C ASP A 91 0.86 6.53 10.16
N THR A 92 -0.12 6.18 9.32
CA THR A 92 -0.45 4.76 9.05
C THR A 92 0.75 4.00 8.49
N PHE A 93 1.53 4.61 7.60
CA PHE A 93 2.76 4.02 7.06
C PHE A 93 3.89 4.02 8.09
N ARG A 94 4.05 5.11 8.87
CA ARG A 94 5.06 5.16 9.95
C ARG A 94 4.87 4.03 10.95
N ILE A 95 3.63 3.74 11.35
CA ILE A 95 3.30 2.61 12.23
C ILE A 95 3.74 1.29 11.59
N MET A 96 3.51 1.07 10.29
CA MET A 96 3.99 -0.13 9.60
C MET A 96 5.52 -0.26 9.66
N GLY A 97 6.26 0.85 9.60
CA GLY A 97 7.72 0.88 9.80
C GLY A 97 8.16 0.63 11.25
N GLU A 98 7.39 1.14 12.22
CA GLU A 98 7.62 0.88 13.65
C GLU A 98 7.53 -0.62 13.96
N VAL A 99 6.52 -1.30 13.39
CA VAL A 99 6.28 -2.73 13.57
C VAL A 99 7.02 -3.63 12.55
N LYS A 100 7.94 -3.07 11.76
CA LYS A 100 8.80 -3.79 10.80
C LYS A 100 8.05 -4.52 9.67
N ILE A 101 6.85 -4.09 9.31
CA ILE A 101 6.09 -4.61 8.14
C ILE A 101 6.57 -3.94 6.86
N ILE A 102 6.85 -2.63 6.92
CA ILE A 102 7.46 -1.85 5.85
C ILE A 102 8.86 -1.44 6.30
N ASP A 103 9.81 -1.35 5.37
CA ASP A 103 11.16 -0.88 5.69
C ASP A 103 11.09 0.55 6.24
N ARG A 104 11.84 0.85 7.30
CA ARG A 104 11.91 2.19 7.88
C ARG A 104 12.50 3.23 6.92
N GLN A 105 13.26 2.83 5.91
CA GLN A 105 13.79 3.74 4.90
C GLN A 105 12.71 4.22 3.93
N PHE A 106 11.59 3.52 3.84
CA PHE A 106 10.46 3.90 2.99
C PHE A 106 9.57 4.98 3.63
N VAL A 107 9.60 5.13 4.96
CA VAL A 107 8.65 5.94 5.75
C VAL A 107 9.28 7.14 6.44
#